data_AF-A0AAE8N911-F1
#
_entry.id   AF-A0AAE8N911-F1
#
_cell.length_a   1.000
_cell.length_b   1.000
_cell.length_c   1.000
_cell.angle_alpha   90.00
_cell.angle_beta   90.00
_cell.angle_gamma   90.00
#
_symmetry.space_group_name_H-M   'P 1'
#
loop_
_entity.id
_entity.type
_entity.pdbx_description
1 polymer ?
#
loop_
_entity_poly.entity_id
_entity_poly.type
_entity_poly.pdbx_seq_one_letter_code
_entity_poly.pdbx_strand_id
1 'polypeptide(L)'
;MAPKPTLVFVPGSWHCSEAWNKVITELEAKRYYCVSVTLPSTLSDPSATFLSDVEAVRQSITEETSQGWDVVVVAHSYGGHVASSAVKALTKPAPSSSTEDSSGHVIGIALVASVFTDTGVGFLEVLGGKPPPSWRADVESGFAVITDDPKESFYHDLPEEEASYWVGKLTKQALKPLAEGAEYAYSGWRDVPVWYLATKEDKVLPIDTQRLLVQSTKDAGADVTLREVEGSHYPMLSRPKETAEFLLDAVEYFRK
;
A
#
# COMPACT_ATOMS: atom_id res chain seq x y z
N MET A 1 -28.43 -6.50 3.09
CA MET A 1 -27.04 -6.47 2.59
C MET A 1 -26.14 -6.20 3.77
N ALA A 2 -25.03 -6.92 3.90
CA ALA A 2 -24.00 -6.59 4.89
C ALA A 2 -23.55 -5.12 4.70
N PRO A 3 -23.09 -4.43 5.76
CA PRO A 3 -22.53 -3.09 5.61
C PRO A 3 -21.35 -3.08 4.64
N LYS A 4 -21.05 -1.90 4.08
CA LYS A 4 -19.84 -1.71 3.28
C LYS A 4 -18.63 -1.65 4.22
N PRO A 5 -17.49 -2.26 3.86
CA PRO A 5 -16.28 -2.14 4.66
C PRO A 5 -15.74 -0.71 4.62
N THR A 6 -14.96 -0.35 5.64
CA THR A 6 -14.10 0.84 5.63
C THR A 6 -12.89 0.58 4.75
N LEU A 7 -12.52 1.56 3.92
CA LEU A 7 -11.34 1.50 3.06
C LEU A 7 -10.19 2.27 3.72
N VAL A 8 -9.13 1.59 4.12
CA VAL A 8 -7.96 2.21 4.77
C VAL A 8 -6.83 2.35 3.75
N PHE A 9 -6.47 3.59 3.41
CA PHE A 9 -5.48 3.93 2.40
C PHE A 9 -4.09 4.18 3.01
N VAL A 10 -3.09 3.46 2.50
CA VAL A 10 -1.70 3.52 2.94
C VAL A 10 -0.84 4.06 1.79
N PRO A 11 -0.21 5.24 1.95
CA PRO A 11 0.64 5.82 0.91
C PRO A 11 1.98 5.08 0.79
N GLY A 12 2.68 5.32 -0.32
CA GLY A 12 4.07 4.93 -0.50
C GLY A 12 5.07 5.87 0.19
N SER A 13 6.35 5.55 0.07
CA SER A 13 7.43 6.39 0.59
C SER A 13 7.42 7.80 -0.02
N TRP A 14 7.93 8.80 0.73
CA TRP A 14 7.98 10.23 0.34
C TRP A 14 6.62 10.92 0.13
N HIS A 15 5.50 10.24 0.30
CA HIS A 15 4.19 10.78 -0.06
C HIS A 15 3.26 10.88 1.14
N CYS A 16 2.44 11.94 1.13
CA CYS A 16 1.33 12.07 2.06
C CYS A 16 0.07 11.37 1.53
N SER A 17 -0.93 11.24 2.41
CA SER A 17 -2.23 10.67 2.10
C SER A 17 -3.00 11.38 0.98
N GLU A 18 -2.71 12.66 0.71
CA GLU A 18 -3.41 13.45 -0.31
C GLU A 18 -3.36 12.82 -1.71
N ALA A 19 -2.36 11.98 -2.00
CA ALA A 19 -2.23 11.26 -3.27
C ALA A 19 -3.47 10.38 -3.58
N TRP A 20 -4.23 9.98 -2.56
CA TRP A 20 -5.45 9.19 -2.73
C TRP A 20 -6.72 10.02 -2.95
N ASN A 21 -6.69 11.34 -2.77
CA ASN A 21 -7.90 12.18 -2.72
C ASN A 21 -8.79 12.05 -3.96
N LYS A 22 -8.20 11.94 -5.17
CA LYS A 22 -8.98 11.76 -6.41
C LYS A 22 -9.75 10.43 -6.39
N VAL A 23 -9.11 9.34 -5.97
CA VAL A 23 -9.74 8.01 -5.86
C VAL A 23 -10.76 7.98 -4.73
N ILE A 24 -10.44 8.58 -3.57
CA ILE A 24 -11.35 8.68 -2.43
C ILE A 24 -12.63 9.42 -2.83
N THR A 25 -12.52 10.52 -3.57
CA THR A 25 -13.68 11.27 -4.08
C THR A 25 -14.61 10.38 -4.91
N GLU A 26 -14.05 9.55 -5.81
CA GLU A 26 -14.83 8.61 -6.62
C GLU A 26 -15.52 7.53 -5.76
N LEU A 27 -14.87 7.05 -4.69
CA LEU A 27 -15.39 6.02 -3.79
C LEU A 27 -16.45 6.55 -2.81
N GLU A 28 -16.27 7.76 -2.30
CA GLU A 28 -17.24 8.47 -1.45
C GLU A 28 -18.52 8.79 -2.23
N ALA A 29 -18.41 9.11 -3.53
CA ALA A 29 -19.57 9.24 -4.41
C ALA A 29 -20.38 7.92 -4.52
N LYS A 30 -19.74 6.77 -4.26
CA LYS A 30 -20.37 5.45 -4.13
C LYS A 30 -20.74 5.10 -2.69
N ARG A 31 -20.63 6.02 -1.72
CA ARG A 31 -20.94 5.84 -0.29
C ARG A 31 -20.03 4.84 0.43
N TYR A 32 -18.75 4.78 0.06
CA TYR A 32 -17.74 4.13 0.89
C TYR A 32 -17.18 5.12 1.92
N TYR A 33 -16.89 4.64 3.12
CA TYR A 33 -16.13 5.37 4.11
C TYR A 33 -14.64 5.09 3.90
N CYS A 34 -13.83 6.15 3.83
CA CYS A 34 -12.42 6.07 3.50
C CYS A 34 -11.59 6.73 4.60
N VAL A 35 -10.55 6.04 5.06
CA VAL A 35 -9.59 6.55 6.05
C VAL A 35 -8.22 6.57 5.39
N SER A 36 -7.51 7.70 5.44
CA SER A 36 -6.15 7.78 4.91
C SER A 36 -5.13 7.88 6.01
N VAL A 37 -4.16 6.98 6.00
CA VAL A 37 -3.08 6.91 6.99
C VAL A 37 -1.95 7.85 6.59
N THR A 38 -1.35 8.51 7.59
CA THR A 38 -0.06 9.19 7.42
C THR A 38 1.02 8.30 8.04
N LEU A 39 2.05 7.96 7.28
CA LEU A 39 3.15 7.15 7.77
C LEU A 39 4.14 8.03 8.55
N PRO A 40 4.48 7.71 9.82
CA PRO A 40 5.49 8.43 10.60
C PRO A 40 6.80 8.64 9.84
N SER A 41 7.21 7.68 9.02
CA SER A 41 8.45 7.78 8.24
C SER A 41 8.46 8.85 7.15
N THR A 42 7.30 9.41 6.80
CA THR A 42 7.15 10.51 5.84
C THR A 42 7.07 11.88 6.51
N LEU A 43 7.16 11.95 7.84
CA LEU A 43 7.03 13.19 8.64
C LEU A 43 8.37 13.89 8.90
N SER A 44 9.39 13.61 8.09
CA SER A 44 10.74 14.20 8.23
C SER A 44 11.44 13.90 9.57
N ASP A 45 11.05 12.83 10.25
CA ASP A 45 11.74 12.31 11.43
C ASP A 45 12.62 11.10 11.03
N PRO A 46 13.96 11.23 11.06
CA PRO A 46 14.87 10.14 10.69
C PRO A 46 14.89 9.01 11.72
N SER A 47 14.28 9.20 12.90
CA SER A 47 14.18 8.18 13.94
C SER A 47 13.03 7.20 13.71
N ALA A 48 12.05 7.54 12.86
CA ALA A 48 10.92 6.70 12.50
C ALA A 48 11.37 5.34 11.97
N THR A 49 10.62 4.30 12.31
CA THR A 49 10.96 2.89 12.06
C THR A 49 9.88 2.21 11.24
N PHE A 50 10.19 1.02 10.70
CA PHE A 50 9.18 0.19 10.08
C PHE A 50 8.04 -0.15 11.03
N LEU A 51 8.36 -0.45 12.30
CA LEU A 51 7.35 -0.71 13.33
C LEU A 51 6.40 0.49 13.53
N SER A 52 6.92 1.73 13.57
CA SER A 52 6.04 2.90 13.74
C SER A 52 5.09 3.09 12.56
N ASP A 53 5.51 2.77 11.33
CA ASP A 53 4.61 2.79 10.17
C ASP A 53 3.55 1.69 10.26
N VAL A 54 3.95 0.48 10.68
CA VAL A 54 3.04 -0.66 10.90
C VAL A 54 2.01 -0.32 11.98
N GLU A 55 2.42 0.28 13.09
CA GLU A 55 1.56 0.68 14.19
C GLU A 55 0.56 1.77 13.78
N ALA A 56 0.99 2.75 12.97
CA ALA A 56 0.09 3.79 12.46
C ALA A 56 -1.03 3.20 11.58
N VAL A 57 -0.70 2.29 10.66
CA VAL A 57 -1.72 1.61 9.83
C VAL A 57 -2.59 0.70 10.70
N ARG A 58 -1.98 -0.06 11.62
CA ARG A 58 -2.69 -0.97 12.51
C ARG A 58 -3.68 -0.25 13.41
N GLN A 59 -3.34 0.94 13.90
CA GLN A 59 -4.24 1.77 14.69
C GLN A 59 -5.50 2.11 13.90
N SER A 60 -5.38 2.62 12.67
CA SER A 60 -6.54 2.95 11.84
C SER A 60 -7.40 1.72 11.50
N ILE A 61 -6.80 0.54 11.30
CA ILE A 61 -7.57 -0.69 11.12
C ILE A 61 -8.33 -1.04 12.41
N THR A 62 -7.67 -0.97 13.56
CA THR A 62 -8.24 -1.37 14.86
C THR A 62 -9.37 -0.44 15.31
N GLU A 63 -9.26 0.86 15.04
CA GLU A 63 -10.31 1.85 15.31
C GLU A 63 -11.62 1.48 14.61
N GLU A 64 -11.55 0.96 13.38
CA GLU A 64 -12.72 0.54 12.60
C GLU A 64 -13.22 -0.85 13.02
N THR A 65 -12.32 -1.84 13.14
CA THR A 65 -12.70 -3.22 13.46
C THR A 65 -13.28 -3.35 14.87
N SER A 66 -12.78 -2.58 15.84
CA SER A 66 -13.34 -2.55 17.20
C SER A 66 -14.78 -2.03 17.28
N GLN A 67 -15.24 -1.32 16.24
CA GLN A 67 -16.63 -0.87 16.10
C GLN A 67 -17.50 -1.89 15.34
N GLY A 68 -16.94 -3.02 14.91
CA GLY A 68 -17.66 -4.05 14.15
C GLY A 68 -17.61 -3.86 12.63
N TRP A 69 -16.80 -2.93 12.11
CA TRP A 69 -16.68 -2.69 10.67
C TRP A 69 -15.58 -3.54 10.04
N ASP A 70 -15.92 -4.28 8.99
CA ASP A 70 -14.92 -4.92 8.15
C ASP A 70 -14.06 -3.87 7.44
N VAL A 71 -12.81 -4.20 7.17
CA VAL A 71 -11.81 -3.31 6.59
C VAL A 71 -11.21 -3.92 5.32
N VAL A 72 -11.04 -3.09 4.29
CA VAL A 72 -10.16 -3.39 3.15
C VAL A 72 -8.99 -2.43 3.21
N VAL A 73 -7.77 -2.97 3.22
CA VAL A 73 -6.55 -2.16 3.25
C VAL A 73 -6.08 -1.94 1.81
N VAL A 74 -5.99 -0.68 1.40
CA VAL A 74 -5.53 -0.25 0.08
C VAL A 74 -4.14 0.34 0.23
N ALA A 75 -3.15 -0.19 -0.46
CA ALA A 75 -1.76 0.19 -0.25
C ALA A 75 -0.99 0.38 -1.55
N HIS A 76 -0.17 1.43 -1.59
CA HIS A 76 0.67 1.78 -2.74
C HIS A 76 2.15 1.62 -2.43
N SER A 77 2.92 1.08 -3.36
CA SER A 77 4.40 1.02 -3.28
C SER A 77 4.88 0.45 -1.94
N TYR A 78 5.81 1.11 -1.24
CA TYR A 78 6.25 0.75 0.12
C TYR A 78 5.10 0.51 1.12
N GLY A 79 3.97 1.21 0.96
CA GLY A 79 2.79 1.02 1.79
C GLY A 79 2.27 -0.42 1.78
N GLY A 80 2.49 -1.20 0.72
CA GLY A 80 2.15 -2.63 0.70
C GLY A 80 2.97 -3.44 1.69
N HIS A 81 4.23 -3.04 1.90
CA HIS A 81 5.11 -3.69 2.86
C HIS A 81 4.59 -3.55 4.29
N VAL A 82 4.19 -2.31 4.60
CA VAL A 82 3.58 -1.90 5.87
C VAL A 82 2.21 -2.53 6.06
N ALA A 83 1.33 -2.42 5.06
CA ALA A 83 -0.05 -2.90 5.10
C ALA A 83 -0.12 -4.41 5.34
N SER A 84 0.67 -5.20 4.60
CA SER A 84 0.75 -6.67 4.81
C SER A 84 1.15 -7.02 6.24
N SER A 85 1.96 -6.19 6.88
CA SER A 85 2.41 -6.43 8.25
C SER A 85 1.38 -5.97 9.30
N ALA A 86 0.71 -4.85 9.03
CA ALA A 86 -0.28 -4.25 9.92
C ALA A 86 -1.52 -5.12 10.14
N VAL A 87 -1.89 -5.97 9.17
CA VAL A 87 -3.09 -6.83 9.26
C VAL A 87 -2.93 -8.04 10.18
N LYS A 88 -1.72 -8.34 10.68
CA LYS A 88 -1.44 -9.53 11.51
C LYS A 88 -2.44 -9.69 12.66
N ALA A 89 -3.12 -10.82 12.74
CA ALA A 89 -4.14 -11.09 13.77
C ALA A 89 -5.32 -10.08 13.80
N LEU A 90 -5.59 -9.37 12.70
CA LEU A 90 -6.80 -8.55 12.49
C LEU A 90 -7.66 -9.09 11.34
N THR A 91 -7.30 -10.25 10.79
CA THR A 91 -8.01 -10.94 9.71
C THR A 91 -9.04 -11.91 10.29
N LYS A 92 -10.00 -12.34 9.46
CA LYS A 92 -11.08 -13.23 9.90
C LYS A 92 -10.50 -14.56 10.41
N PRO A 93 -10.84 -14.99 11.65
CA PRO A 93 -10.37 -16.28 12.15
C PRO A 93 -10.95 -17.43 11.33
N ALA A 94 -10.22 -18.55 11.30
CA ALA A 94 -10.68 -19.76 10.63
C ALA A 94 -12.06 -20.20 11.19
N PRO A 95 -12.94 -20.81 10.38
CA PRO A 95 -14.33 -21.14 10.76
C PRO A 95 -14.51 -21.99 12.03
N SER A 96 -13.44 -22.51 12.61
CA SER A 96 -13.44 -23.33 13.83
C SER A 96 -13.50 -22.55 15.15
N SER A 97 -13.37 -21.22 15.15
CA SER A 97 -13.52 -20.42 16.39
C SER A 97 -14.99 -20.11 16.65
N SER A 98 -15.61 -20.87 17.54
CA SER A 98 -17.03 -20.79 17.91
C SER A 98 -17.40 -19.61 18.83
N THR A 99 -16.69 -18.49 18.72
CA THR A 99 -17.03 -17.26 19.43
C THR A 99 -17.66 -16.31 18.42
N GLU A 100 -18.91 -15.90 18.66
CA GLU A 100 -19.50 -14.76 17.95
C GLU A 100 -18.69 -13.51 18.31
N ASP A 101 -17.60 -13.29 17.58
CA ASP A 101 -16.83 -12.07 17.67
C ASP A 101 -17.58 -11.00 16.87
N SER A 102 -18.15 -10.03 17.59
CA SER A 102 -18.83 -8.89 16.99
C SER A 102 -17.86 -7.86 16.41
N SER A 103 -16.54 -8.09 16.51
CA SER A 103 -15.55 -7.24 15.86
C SER A 103 -15.52 -7.45 14.34
N GLY A 104 -15.21 -6.37 13.63
CA GLY A 104 -14.96 -6.41 12.20
C GLY A 104 -13.59 -7.00 11.92
N HIS A 105 -13.34 -7.37 10.67
CA HIS A 105 -12.06 -7.98 10.29
C HIS A 105 -11.51 -7.32 9.03
N VAL A 106 -10.19 -7.44 8.83
CA VAL A 106 -9.60 -7.23 7.52
C VAL A 106 -10.05 -8.38 6.61
N ILE A 107 -10.72 -8.03 5.50
CA ILE A 107 -11.30 -9.00 4.57
C ILE A 107 -10.55 -9.09 3.23
N GLY A 108 -9.61 -8.18 2.98
CA GLY A 108 -8.79 -8.18 1.78
C GLY A 108 -7.77 -7.06 1.74
N ILE A 109 -6.75 -7.24 0.90
CA ILE A 109 -5.71 -6.24 0.62
C ILE A 109 -5.78 -5.88 -0.86
N ALA A 110 -5.84 -4.58 -1.17
CA ALA A 110 -5.70 -4.06 -2.52
C ALA A 110 -4.34 -3.37 -2.66
N LEU A 111 -3.47 -3.93 -3.48
CA LEU A 111 -2.13 -3.44 -3.76
C LEU A 111 -2.13 -2.66 -5.08
N VAL A 112 -1.52 -1.48 -5.12
CA VAL A 112 -1.38 -0.64 -6.32
C VAL A 112 0.10 -0.35 -6.55
N ALA A 113 0.67 -0.82 -7.67
CA ALA A 113 2.09 -0.64 -8.00
C ALA A 113 3.03 -0.93 -6.80
N SER A 114 2.79 -2.06 -6.14
CA SER A 114 3.28 -2.32 -4.78
C SER A 114 4.06 -3.64 -4.67
N VAL A 115 4.52 -3.96 -3.47
CA VAL A 115 5.26 -5.18 -3.17
C VAL A 115 4.46 -6.12 -2.28
N PHE A 116 4.81 -7.41 -2.31
CA PHE A 116 4.37 -8.39 -1.33
C PHE A 116 5.41 -8.54 -0.22
N THR A 117 4.96 -8.75 1.02
CA THR A 117 5.86 -8.93 2.17
C THR A 117 5.93 -10.38 2.58
N ASP A 118 7.14 -10.93 2.65
CA ASP A 118 7.37 -12.17 3.36
C ASP A 118 7.75 -11.92 4.82
N THR A 119 7.30 -12.83 5.69
CA THR A 119 7.57 -12.75 7.12
C THR A 119 9.07 -12.84 7.35
N GLY A 120 9.63 -11.86 8.09
CA GLY A 120 11.06 -11.81 8.34
C GLY A 120 11.91 -11.25 7.20
N VAL A 121 11.31 -10.76 6.11
CA VAL A 121 12.01 -10.21 4.94
C VAL A 121 11.85 -8.70 4.93
N GLY A 122 12.96 -7.96 4.82
CA GLY A 122 12.94 -6.48 4.81
C GLY A 122 12.59 -5.88 3.45
N PHE A 123 12.14 -4.63 3.42
CA PHE A 123 11.69 -3.97 2.18
C PHE A 123 12.74 -3.98 1.06
N LEU A 124 13.99 -3.57 1.36
CA LEU A 124 15.06 -3.60 0.35
C LEU A 124 15.39 -5.01 -0.14
N GLU A 125 15.24 -6.03 0.71
CA GLU A 125 15.46 -7.42 0.33
C GLU A 125 14.44 -7.89 -0.71
N VAL A 126 13.17 -7.49 -0.56
CA VAL A 126 12.12 -7.71 -1.57
C VAL A 126 12.50 -7.10 -2.93
N LEU A 127 13.26 -6.00 -2.93
CA LEU A 127 13.74 -5.32 -4.14
C LEU A 127 15.13 -5.81 -4.62
N GLY A 128 15.64 -6.93 -4.09
CA GLY A 128 16.94 -7.50 -4.49
C GLY A 128 18.13 -7.03 -3.65
N GLY A 129 17.88 -6.48 -2.46
CA GLY A 129 18.87 -6.18 -1.42
C GLY A 129 19.62 -4.87 -1.60
N LYS A 130 19.29 -4.05 -2.62
CA LYS A 130 19.92 -2.76 -2.87
C LYS A 130 18.87 -1.71 -3.25
N PRO A 131 19.06 -0.43 -2.89
CA PRO A 131 18.22 0.64 -3.40
C PRO A 131 18.18 0.65 -4.94
N PRO A 132 17.00 0.82 -5.57
CA PRO A 132 16.93 1.09 -7.00
C PRO A 132 17.66 2.41 -7.35
N PRO A 133 18.08 2.60 -8.61
CA PRO A 133 18.83 3.79 -9.03
C PRO A 133 18.11 5.14 -8.81
N SER A 134 16.80 5.11 -8.59
CA SER A 134 15.97 6.30 -8.34
C SER A 134 16.21 6.94 -6.97
N TRP A 135 16.85 6.24 -6.03
CA TRP A 135 17.22 6.84 -4.75
C TRP A 135 18.48 6.23 -4.12
N ARG A 136 19.07 6.94 -3.17
CA ARG A 136 20.21 6.49 -2.38
C ARG A 136 19.97 6.60 -0.88
N ALA A 137 20.62 5.72 -0.11
CA ALA A 137 20.69 5.86 1.34
C ALA A 137 21.64 7.02 1.70
N ASP A 138 21.16 7.95 2.52
CA ASP A 138 21.97 8.99 3.13
C ASP A 138 22.08 8.69 4.63
N VAL A 139 23.08 7.87 4.98
CA VAL A 139 23.26 7.35 6.34
C VAL A 139 23.63 8.42 7.36
N GLU A 140 24.22 9.53 6.92
CA GLU A 140 24.59 10.66 7.79
C GLU A 140 23.34 11.42 8.24
N SER A 141 22.44 11.70 7.30
CA SER A 141 21.18 12.40 7.60
C SER A 141 20.04 11.47 8.08
N GLY A 142 20.15 10.17 7.84
CA GLY A 142 19.14 9.17 8.20
C GLY A 142 17.95 9.11 7.25
N PHE A 143 18.09 9.63 6.02
CA PHE A 143 17.01 9.70 5.03
C PHE A 143 17.31 8.91 3.76
N ALA A 144 16.26 8.47 3.09
CA ALA A 144 16.30 7.98 1.71
C ALA A 144 16.09 9.16 0.75
N VAL A 145 17.05 9.41 -0.13
CA VAL A 145 17.10 10.60 -0.98
C VAL A 145 16.88 10.21 -2.42
N ILE A 146 15.85 10.76 -3.06
CA ILE A 146 15.58 10.61 -4.49
C ILE A 146 16.73 11.23 -5.29
N THR A 147 17.22 10.51 -6.29
CA THR A 147 18.41 10.88 -7.09
C THR A 147 18.10 11.12 -8.57
N ASP A 148 16.89 10.77 -9.02
CA ASP A 148 16.42 11.07 -10.37
C ASP A 148 15.42 12.24 -10.38
N ASP A 149 14.86 12.54 -11.56
CA ASP A 149 13.76 13.51 -11.68
C ASP A 149 12.45 12.83 -11.25
N PRO A 150 11.82 13.27 -10.15
CA PRO A 150 10.59 12.66 -9.66
C PRO A 150 9.42 12.81 -10.63
N LYS A 151 9.42 13.81 -11.53
CA LYS A 151 8.41 13.91 -12.59
C LYS A 151 8.52 12.73 -13.52
N GLU A 152 9.74 12.42 -13.96
CA GLU A 152 9.98 11.33 -14.89
C GLU A 152 9.75 9.96 -14.28
N SER A 153 10.12 9.76 -13.01
CA SER A 153 10.00 8.46 -12.35
C SER A 153 8.58 8.20 -11.83
N PHE A 154 7.93 9.18 -11.19
CA PHE A 154 6.62 8.99 -10.55
C PHE A 154 5.42 9.45 -11.37
N TYR A 155 5.55 10.50 -12.19
CA TYR A 155 4.40 11.29 -12.67
C TYR A 155 4.43 11.63 -14.17
N HIS A 156 5.18 10.88 -14.98
CA HIS A 156 5.46 11.24 -16.38
C HIS A 156 4.22 11.22 -17.29
N ASP A 157 3.10 10.69 -16.80
CA ASP A 157 1.80 10.63 -17.45
C ASP A 157 0.80 11.69 -16.93
N LEU A 158 1.24 12.60 -16.05
CA LEU A 158 0.47 13.75 -15.59
C LEU A 158 0.76 15.01 -16.45
N PRO A 159 -0.19 15.96 -16.53
CA PRO A 159 0.12 17.29 -17.03
C PRO A 159 1.25 17.94 -16.23
N GLU A 160 2.14 18.68 -16.90
CA GLU A 160 3.36 19.29 -16.31
C GLU A 160 3.11 20.08 -15.02
N GLU A 161 2.03 20.87 -14.98
CA GLU A 161 1.64 21.64 -13.79
C GLU A 161 1.27 20.74 -12.61
N GLU A 162 0.54 19.66 -12.88
CA GLU A 162 0.14 18.70 -11.86
C GLU A 162 1.34 17.86 -11.39
N ALA A 163 2.20 17.42 -12.31
CA ALA A 163 3.45 16.73 -11.96
C ALA A 163 4.32 17.61 -11.06
N SER A 164 4.50 18.89 -11.42
CA SER A 164 5.25 19.86 -10.62
C SER A 164 4.66 20.08 -9.22
N TYR A 165 3.33 20.13 -9.13
CA TYR A 165 2.62 20.22 -7.85
C TYR A 165 2.96 19.01 -6.96
N TRP A 166 2.91 17.79 -7.50
CA TRP A 166 3.20 16.58 -6.72
C TRP A 166 4.67 16.47 -6.32
N VAL A 167 5.61 16.89 -7.19
CA VAL A 167 7.02 17.00 -6.80
C VAL A 167 7.19 17.96 -5.61
N GLY A 168 6.49 19.10 -5.62
CA GLY A 168 6.52 20.05 -4.49
C GLY A 168 5.88 19.54 -3.20
N LYS A 169 5.12 18.44 -3.26
CA LYS A 169 4.47 17.78 -2.12
C LYS A 169 5.26 16.61 -1.55
N LEU A 170 6.34 16.19 -2.20
CA LEU A 170 7.22 15.15 -1.69
C LEU A 170 7.79 15.53 -0.32
N THR A 171 7.77 14.59 0.61
CA THR A 171 8.31 14.76 1.95
C THR A 171 9.61 13.97 2.11
N LYS A 172 10.36 14.21 3.20
CA LYS A 172 11.53 13.39 3.52
C LYS A 172 11.07 12.02 4.01
N GLN A 173 11.70 10.97 3.47
CA GLN A 173 11.51 9.58 3.86
C GLN A 173 12.62 9.13 4.80
N ALA A 174 12.28 8.72 6.03
CA ALA A 174 13.23 8.08 6.93
C ALA A 174 13.82 6.82 6.27
N LEU A 175 15.13 6.60 6.46
CA LEU A 175 15.83 5.47 5.84
C LEU A 175 15.53 4.13 6.54
N LYS A 176 15.45 4.14 7.88
CA LYS A 176 15.32 2.92 8.68
C LYS A 176 14.18 2.00 8.24
N PRO A 177 12.95 2.48 7.96
CA PRO A 177 11.85 1.61 7.55
C PRO A 177 12.08 0.90 6.21
N LEU A 178 12.97 1.42 5.36
CA LEU A 178 13.32 0.79 4.09
C LEU A 178 14.47 -0.22 4.25
N ALA A 179 15.37 0.02 5.21
CA ALA A 179 16.61 -0.74 5.39
C ALA A 179 16.59 -1.75 6.54
N GLU A 180 15.68 -1.60 7.51
CA GLU A 180 15.62 -2.33 8.78
C GLU A 180 14.18 -2.74 9.12
N GLY A 181 13.99 -3.52 10.19
CA GLY A 181 12.68 -3.86 10.74
C GLY A 181 12.04 -5.14 10.18
N ALA A 182 12.82 -5.99 9.52
CA ALA A 182 12.37 -7.26 8.96
C ALA A 182 11.71 -8.17 10.01
N GLU A 183 12.10 -8.08 11.28
CA GLU A 183 11.50 -8.81 12.41
C GLU A 183 10.02 -8.48 12.65
N TYR A 184 9.54 -7.33 12.17
CA TYR A 184 8.14 -6.92 12.23
C TYR A 184 7.38 -7.22 10.93
N ALA A 185 8.08 -7.63 9.86
CA ALA A 185 7.47 -7.95 8.58
C ALA A 185 6.60 -9.21 8.69
N TYR A 186 5.41 -9.17 8.11
CA TYR A 186 4.47 -10.29 8.16
C TYR A 186 3.74 -10.51 6.83
N SER A 187 3.54 -11.79 6.50
CA SER A 187 2.90 -12.25 5.26
C SER A 187 1.37 -12.15 5.32
N GLY A 188 0.82 -10.96 5.57
CA GLY A 188 -0.63 -10.74 5.63
C GLY A 188 -1.40 -11.16 4.38
N TRP A 189 -0.74 -11.19 3.22
CA TRP A 189 -1.31 -11.74 1.98
C TRP A 189 -1.65 -13.25 2.05
N ARG A 190 -1.14 -13.98 3.06
CA ARG A 190 -1.51 -15.38 3.32
C ARG A 190 -2.81 -15.51 4.09
N ASP A 191 -3.24 -14.46 4.78
CA ASP A 191 -4.39 -14.48 5.67
C ASP A 191 -5.68 -14.06 4.96
N VAL A 192 -5.58 -13.26 3.90
CA VAL A 192 -6.70 -12.70 3.15
C VAL A 192 -6.42 -12.67 1.65
N PRO A 193 -7.45 -12.70 0.79
CA PRO A 193 -7.27 -12.51 -0.64
C PRO A 193 -6.66 -11.13 -0.96
N VAL A 194 -5.87 -11.09 -2.04
CA VAL A 194 -5.21 -9.87 -2.52
C VAL A 194 -5.67 -9.54 -3.93
N TRP A 195 -5.96 -8.27 -4.17
CA TRP A 195 -6.09 -7.72 -5.51
C TRP A 195 -4.91 -6.82 -5.79
N TYR A 196 -4.30 -6.96 -6.97
CA TYR A 196 -3.12 -6.21 -7.38
C TYR A 196 -3.41 -5.44 -8.67
N LEU A 197 -3.23 -4.13 -8.63
CA LEU A 197 -3.27 -3.23 -9.78
C LEU A 197 -1.84 -2.90 -10.21
N ALA A 198 -1.42 -3.48 -11.31
CA ALA A 198 -0.11 -3.23 -11.90
C ALA A 198 -0.15 -2.05 -12.88
N THR A 199 0.93 -1.26 -12.89
CA THR A 199 1.09 -0.06 -13.71
C THR A 199 2.06 -0.34 -14.85
N LYS A 200 1.59 -0.19 -16.09
CA LYS A 200 2.35 -0.65 -17.26
C LYS A 200 3.56 0.22 -17.60
N GLU A 201 3.53 1.50 -17.25
CA GLU A 201 4.57 2.49 -17.60
C GLU A 201 5.37 2.92 -16.36
N ASP A 202 5.37 2.07 -15.33
CA ASP A 202 6.06 2.32 -14.08
C ASP A 202 7.58 2.29 -14.26
N LYS A 203 8.24 3.41 -13.93
CA LYS A 203 9.71 3.52 -13.98
C LYS A 203 10.38 3.26 -12.63
N VAL A 204 9.61 3.07 -11.55
CA VAL A 204 10.09 2.81 -10.19
C VAL A 204 10.08 1.32 -9.90
N LEU A 205 8.94 0.67 -10.18
CA LEU A 205 8.75 -0.76 -10.08
C LEU A 205 8.31 -1.28 -11.45
N PRO A 206 9.22 -1.61 -12.37
CA PRO A 206 8.88 -1.99 -13.74
C PRO A 206 7.83 -3.09 -13.82
N ILE A 207 6.96 -3.03 -14.84
CA ILE A 207 5.83 -3.96 -15.00
C ILE A 207 6.23 -5.44 -14.96
N ASP A 208 7.38 -5.79 -15.51
CA ASP A 208 7.86 -7.18 -15.48
C ASP A 208 8.23 -7.63 -14.05
N THR A 209 8.77 -6.71 -13.23
CA THR A 209 8.99 -6.95 -11.79
C THR A 209 7.66 -7.12 -11.06
N GLN A 210 6.68 -6.27 -11.32
CA GLN A 210 5.34 -6.38 -10.72
C GLN A 210 4.69 -7.73 -11.04
N ARG A 211 4.72 -8.14 -12.32
CA ARG A 211 4.21 -9.45 -12.77
C ARG A 211 4.95 -10.60 -12.11
N LEU A 212 6.28 -10.53 -12.00
CA LEU A 212 7.09 -11.55 -11.36
C LEU A 212 6.76 -11.69 -9.87
N LEU A 213 6.60 -10.58 -9.15
CA LEU A 213 6.19 -10.58 -7.74
C LEU A 213 4.82 -11.25 -7.59
N VAL A 214 3.84 -10.84 -8.39
CA VAL A 214 2.49 -11.43 -8.38
C VAL A 214 2.52 -12.93 -8.69
N GLN A 215 3.28 -13.35 -9.71
CA GLN A 215 3.38 -14.75 -10.08
C GLN A 215 4.05 -15.57 -8.98
N SER A 216 5.15 -15.07 -8.41
CA SER A 216 5.86 -15.75 -7.31
C SER A 216 4.97 -15.90 -6.08
N THR A 217 4.16 -14.90 -5.75
CA THR A 217 3.21 -14.96 -4.64
C THR A 217 2.07 -15.95 -4.91
N LYS A 218 1.55 -16.01 -6.15
CA LYS A 218 0.59 -17.05 -6.57
C LYS A 218 1.17 -18.46 -6.47
N ASP A 219 2.40 -18.66 -6.93
CA ASP A 219 3.10 -19.94 -6.87
C ASP A 219 3.32 -20.38 -5.40
N ALA A 220 3.44 -19.42 -4.48
CA ALA A 220 3.52 -19.64 -3.04
C ALA A 220 2.15 -19.86 -2.35
N GLY A 221 1.07 -20.00 -3.13
CA GLY A 221 -0.27 -20.40 -2.68
C GLY A 221 -1.25 -19.26 -2.37
N ALA A 222 -0.94 -18.02 -2.76
CA ALA A 222 -1.80 -16.87 -2.51
C ALA A 222 -3.04 -16.83 -3.42
N ASP A 223 -4.18 -16.38 -2.88
CA ASP A 223 -5.32 -15.93 -3.68
C ASP A 223 -5.08 -14.50 -4.15
N VAL A 224 -4.53 -14.35 -5.37
CA VAL A 224 -4.21 -13.04 -5.95
C VAL A 224 -4.94 -12.84 -7.28
N THR A 225 -5.70 -11.76 -7.38
CA THR A 225 -6.22 -11.27 -8.65
C THR A 225 -5.34 -10.14 -9.18
N LEU A 226 -4.87 -10.25 -10.43
CA LEU A 226 -4.06 -9.23 -11.10
C LEU A 226 -4.91 -8.46 -12.11
N ARG A 227 -4.81 -7.13 -12.09
CA ARG A 227 -5.21 -6.25 -13.19
C ARG A 227 -4.06 -5.35 -13.57
N GLU A 228 -4.08 -4.87 -14.80
CA GLU A 228 -3.10 -3.91 -15.30
C GLU A 228 -3.82 -2.63 -15.75
N VAL A 229 -3.15 -1.50 -15.56
CA VAL A 229 -3.62 -0.17 -15.99
C VAL A 229 -2.48 0.56 -16.71
N GLU A 230 -2.82 1.36 -17.71
CA GLU A 230 -1.86 2.28 -18.33
C GLU A 230 -1.51 3.40 -17.36
N GLY A 231 -0.28 3.88 -17.39
CA GLY A 231 0.18 4.97 -16.54
C GLY A 231 1.43 4.68 -15.71
N SER A 232 1.89 5.73 -15.06
CA SER A 232 3.10 5.81 -14.24
C SER A 232 2.93 5.11 -12.89
N HIS A 233 3.86 5.36 -11.95
CA HIS A 233 3.82 4.77 -10.61
C HIS A 233 2.59 5.20 -9.79
N TYR A 234 1.91 6.30 -10.14
CA TYR A 234 0.76 6.85 -9.40
C TYR A 234 -0.56 6.84 -10.22
N PRO A 235 -1.15 5.67 -10.50
CA PRO A 235 -2.40 5.58 -11.27
C PRO A 235 -3.59 6.19 -10.52
N MET A 236 -3.52 6.33 -9.19
CA MET A 236 -4.52 7.07 -8.41
C MET A 236 -4.58 8.57 -8.76
N LEU A 237 -3.52 9.11 -9.38
CA LEU A 237 -3.47 10.50 -9.84
C LEU A 237 -3.86 10.63 -11.31
N SER A 238 -3.31 9.77 -12.18
CA SER A 238 -3.47 9.86 -13.64
C SER A 238 -4.67 9.10 -14.17
N ARG A 239 -5.12 8.05 -13.48
CA ARG A 239 -6.25 7.17 -13.79
C ARG A 239 -7.16 6.94 -12.56
N PRO A 240 -7.65 7.99 -11.90
CA PRO A 240 -8.39 7.86 -10.64
C PRO A 240 -9.69 7.03 -10.77
N LYS A 241 -10.39 7.15 -11.91
CA LYS A 241 -11.63 6.40 -12.16
C LYS A 241 -11.38 4.90 -12.33
N GLU A 242 -10.41 4.53 -13.16
CA GLU A 242 -10.03 3.13 -13.37
C GLU A 242 -9.48 2.50 -12.08
N THR A 243 -8.71 3.27 -11.30
CA THR A 243 -8.23 2.84 -9.98
C THR A 243 -9.40 2.63 -9.01
N ALA A 244 -10.38 3.54 -8.97
CA ALA A 244 -11.57 3.37 -8.14
C ALA A 244 -12.42 2.17 -8.57
N GLU A 245 -12.61 1.95 -9.87
CA GLU A 245 -13.32 0.78 -10.42
C GLU A 245 -12.63 -0.53 -10.04
N PHE A 246 -11.30 -0.59 -10.13
CA PHE A 246 -10.51 -1.71 -9.62
C PHE A 246 -10.80 -1.98 -8.14
N LEU A 247 -10.83 -0.95 -7.30
CA LEU A 247 -11.09 -1.10 -5.86
C LEU A 247 -12.53 -1.55 -5.57
N LEU A 248 -13.51 -1.05 -6.33
CA LEU A 248 -14.91 -1.47 -6.20
C LEU A 248 -15.06 -2.97 -6.49
N ASP A 249 -14.44 -3.46 -7.57
CA ASP A 249 -14.48 -4.86 -7.95
C ASP A 249 -13.75 -5.75 -6.92
N ALA A 250 -12.60 -5.27 -6.40
CA ALA A 250 -11.89 -5.95 -5.33
C ALA A 250 -12.76 -6.09 -4.07
N VAL A 251 -13.42 -5.01 -3.65
CA VAL A 251 -14.32 -5.02 -2.50
C VAL A 251 -15.51 -5.97 -2.72
N GLU A 252 -16.06 -6.03 -3.94
CA GLU A 252 -17.10 -7.00 -4.26
C GLU A 252 -16.61 -8.45 -4.21
N TYR A 253 -15.36 -8.70 -4.57
CA TYR A 253 -14.74 -10.02 -4.44
C TYR A 253 -14.55 -10.42 -2.96
N PHE A 254 -14.00 -9.53 -2.13
CA PHE A 254 -13.68 -9.80 -0.71
C PHE A 254 -14.91 -10.06 0.17
N ARG A 255 -16.09 -9.63 -0.28
CA ARG A 255 -17.35 -9.75 0.48
C ARG A 255 -18.16 -11.01 0.14
N LYS A 256 -17.68 -11.83 -0.79
CA LYS A 256 -18.30 -13.12 -1.16
C LYS A 256 -17.87 -14.21 -0.19
#